data_AF-A0A947TLK2-F1
#
_entry.id   AF-A0A947TLK2-F1
#
_cell.length_a   1.000
_cell.length_b   1.000
_cell.length_c   1.000
_cell.angle_alpha   90.00
_cell.angle_beta   90.00
_cell.angle_gamma   90.00
#
_symmetry.space_group_name_H-M   'P 1'
#
loop_
_entity.id
_entity.type
_entity.pdbx_description
1 polymer ?
#
loop_
_entity_poly.entity_id
_entity_poly.type
_entity_poly.pdbx_seq_one_letter_code
_entity_poly.pdbx_strand_id
1 'polypeptide(L)'
;MRLLELTLAETAFLTAPAAAPDHVQARLSRKLAATLSARLRLPVEALAMPVDAPTDAATSPTWQPDTALASLWLTRRLGGQRVMGTTAFVPHTLIHTLDAALAECWLDAAAQATLPAVLAWRITAAHTHATLAVRLPPHTNDMTRWAQGVIRHA
;
A
#
# COMPACT_ATOMS: atom_id res chain seq x y z
N MET A 1 -4.20 -28.06 -39.85
CA MET A 1 -4.77 -27.33 -38.70
C MET A 1 -5.90 -26.46 -39.21
N ARG A 2 -7.12 -26.62 -38.71
CA ARG A 2 -8.27 -25.76 -39.05
C ARG A 2 -8.31 -24.62 -38.03
N LEU A 3 -8.22 -23.38 -38.50
CA LEU A 3 -8.50 -22.19 -37.71
C LEU A 3 -10.02 -22.03 -37.65
N LEU A 4 -10.57 -21.94 -36.45
CA LEU A 4 -12.00 -21.68 -36.22
C LEU A 4 -12.23 -20.17 -36.26
N GLU A 5 -13.34 -19.75 -36.86
CA GLU A 5 -13.80 -18.36 -36.83
C GLU A 5 -14.20 -18.00 -35.39
N LEU A 6 -13.77 -16.82 -34.93
CA LEU A 6 -14.07 -16.32 -33.60
C LEU A 6 -15.58 -16.09 -33.48
N THR A 7 -16.17 -16.59 -32.39
CA THR A 7 -17.57 -16.32 -32.08
C THR A 7 -17.78 -14.84 -31.73
N LEU A 8 -19.04 -14.40 -31.78
CA LEU A 8 -19.40 -13.02 -31.44
C LEU A 8 -19.03 -12.68 -29.99
N ALA A 9 -19.16 -13.63 -29.07
CA ALA A 9 -18.77 -13.47 -27.67
C ALA A 9 -17.24 -13.33 -27.49
N GLU A 10 -16.45 -14.12 -28.21
CA GLU A 10 -14.99 -14.02 -28.18
C GLU A 10 -14.51 -12.71 -28.82
N THR A 11 -15.14 -12.30 -29.92
CA THR A 11 -14.87 -11.02 -30.55
C THR A 11 -15.21 -9.87 -29.59
N ALA A 12 -16.35 -9.94 -28.91
CA ALA A 12 -16.75 -8.94 -27.91
C ALA A 12 -15.78 -8.90 -26.71
N PHE A 13 -15.28 -10.06 -26.26
CA PHE A 13 -14.28 -10.12 -25.19
C PHE A 13 -12.94 -9.51 -25.62
N LEU A 14 -12.47 -9.82 -26.83
CA LEU A 14 -11.19 -9.31 -27.36
C LEU A 14 -11.25 -7.83 -27.72
N THR A 15 -12.43 -7.31 -28.07
CA THR A 15 -12.64 -5.90 -28.44
C THR A 15 -13.16 -5.05 -27.27
N ALA A 16 -13.49 -5.68 -26.13
CA ALA A 16 -13.88 -4.95 -24.94
C ALA A 16 -12.76 -3.98 -24.57
N PRO A 17 -13.07 -2.69 -24.35
CA PRO A 17 -12.08 -1.74 -23.89
C PRO A 17 -11.51 -2.25 -22.56
N ALA A 18 -10.18 -2.28 -22.47
CA ALA A 18 -9.51 -2.64 -21.22
C ALA A 18 -10.08 -1.76 -20.10
N ALA A 19 -10.49 -2.39 -18.98
CA ALA A 19 -10.93 -1.65 -17.81
C ALA A 19 -9.88 -0.60 -17.46
N ALA A 20 -10.32 0.64 -17.22
CA ALA A 20 -9.41 1.72 -16.91
C ALA A 20 -8.48 1.27 -15.77
N PRO A 21 -7.15 1.41 -15.93
CA PRO A 21 -6.22 0.95 -14.91
C PRO A 21 -6.54 1.67 -13.60
N ASP A 22 -6.81 0.90 -12.54
CA ASP A 22 -6.95 1.44 -11.19
C ASP A 22 -5.74 2.30 -10.87
N HIS A 23 -5.96 3.55 -10.46
CA HIS A 23 -4.90 4.41 -9.96
C HIS A 23 -4.17 3.69 -8.81
N VAL A 24 -2.83 3.75 -8.81
CA VAL A 24 -1.97 3.06 -7.83
C VAL A 24 -2.43 3.31 -6.39
N GLN A 25 -2.88 4.53 -6.07
CA GLN A 25 -3.40 4.87 -4.74
C GLN A 25 -4.67 4.08 -4.36
N ALA A 26 -5.59 3.84 -5.28
CA ALA A 26 -6.81 3.07 -5.01
C ALA A 26 -6.47 1.59 -4.76
N ARG A 27 -5.59 1.02 -5.59
CA ARG A 27 -5.10 -0.36 -5.41
C ARG A 27 -4.35 -0.52 -4.09
N LEU A 28 -3.47 0.41 -3.78
CA LEU A 28 -2.69 0.40 -2.54
C LEU A 28 -3.61 0.56 -1.32
N SER A 29 -4.61 1.44 -1.36
CA SER A 29 -5.61 1.57 -0.28
C SER A 29 -6.27 0.23 0.05
N ARG A 30 -6.76 -0.49 -0.97
CA ARG A 30 -7.39 -1.81 -0.78
C ARG A 30 -6.40 -2.84 -0.22
N LYS A 31 -5.17 -2.85 -0.74
CA LYS A 31 -4.13 -3.77 -0.27
C LYS A 31 -3.70 -3.50 1.16
N LEU A 32 -3.57 -2.24 1.56
CA LEU A 32 -3.29 -1.82 2.93
C LEU A 32 -4.42 -2.27 3.86
N ALA A 33 -5.68 -1.99 3.51
CA ALA A 33 -6.84 -2.42 4.29
C ALA A 33 -6.87 -3.94 4.50
N ALA A 34 -6.69 -4.73 3.43
CA ALA A 34 -6.65 -6.18 3.50
C ALA A 34 -5.48 -6.71 4.35
N THR A 35 -4.28 -6.19 4.11
CA THR A 35 -3.06 -6.62 4.81
C THR A 35 -3.12 -6.29 6.29
N LEU A 36 -3.51 -5.07 6.64
CA LEU A 36 -3.67 -4.65 8.03
C LEU A 36 -4.78 -5.43 8.72
N SER A 37 -5.90 -5.68 8.03
CA SER A 37 -6.99 -6.48 8.59
C SER A 37 -6.53 -7.90 8.96
N ALA A 38 -5.79 -8.54 8.05
CA ALA A 38 -5.26 -9.88 8.26
C ALA A 38 -4.24 -9.92 9.42
N ARG A 39 -3.34 -8.93 9.49
CA ARG A 39 -2.27 -8.88 10.50
C ARG A 39 -2.78 -8.51 11.89
N LEU A 40 -3.75 -7.60 11.97
CA LEU A 40 -4.34 -7.13 13.22
C LEU A 40 -5.53 -8.00 13.69
N ARG A 41 -6.04 -8.89 12.83
CA ARG A 41 -7.20 -9.75 13.07
C ARG A 41 -8.45 -8.95 13.45
N LEU A 42 -8.69 -7.86 12.75
CA LEU A 42 -9.84 -6.98 12.91
C LEU A 42 -10.12 -6.26 11.59
N PRO A 43 -11.36 -5.83 11.31
CA PRO A 43 -11.67 -5.11 10.09
C PRO A 43 -11.00 -3.71 10.10
N VAL A 44 -10.23 -3.44 9.05
CA VAL A 44 -9.53 -2.16 8.84
C VAL A 44 -10.01 -1.54 7.54
N GLU A 45 -10.34 -0.25 7.58
CA GLU A 45 -10.54 0.54 6.37
C GLU A 45 -9.37 1.51 6.20
N ALA A 46 -8.98 1.74 4.95
CA ALA A 46 -7.94 2.69 4.57
C ALA A 46 -8.51 3.67 3.55
N LEU A 47 -8.79 4.89 4.00
CA LEU A 47 -9.36 5.94 3.17
C LEU A 47 -8.25 6.92 2.76
N ALA A 48 -8.03 7.05 1.44
CA ALA A 48 -7.06 7.98 0.89
C ALA A 48 -7.39 9.43 1.30
N MET A 49 -6.36 10.18 1.68
CA MET A 49 -6.47 11.60 2.03
C MET A 49 -5.62 12.46 1.09
N PRO A 50 -6.08 13.69 0.78
CA PRO A 50 -5.23 14.67 0.14
C PRO A 50 -4.11 15.11 1.10
N VAL A 51 -2.93 15.33 0.55
CA VAL A 51 -1.74 15.76 1.31
C VAL A 51 -0.82 16.50 0.37
N ASP A 52 -0.22 17.58 0.88
CA ASP A 52 0.68 18.41 0.10
C ASP A 52 2.01 17.69 -0.15
N ALA A 53 2.59 17.95 -1.33
CA ALA A 53 3.88 17.40 -1.68
C ALA A 53 4.95 17.95 -0.72
N PRO A 54 5.79 17.09 -0.12
CA PRO A 54 6.87 17.52 0.75
C PRO A 54 7.93 18.26 -0.07
N THR A 55 8.57 19.24 0.54
CA THR A 55 9.62 20.06 -0.11
C THR A 55 10.90 19.26 -0.38
N ASP A 56 11.10 18.15 0.33
CA ASP A 56 12.31 17.34 0.28
C ASP A 56 12.05 15.98 -0.40
N ALA A 57 13.01 15.51 -1.18
CA ALA A 57 12.91 14.28 -1.96
C ALA A 57 13.44 13.09 -1.16
N ALA A 58 12.61 12.07 -0.94
CA ALA A 58 13.05 10.83 -0.31
C ALA A 58 13.84 9.97 -1.32
N THR A 59 14.94 9.35 -0.90
CA THR A 59 15.70 8.40 -1.73
C THR A 59 15.10 7.00 -1.76
N SER A 60 14.24 6.67 -0.79
CA SER A 60 13.47 5.44 -0.72
C SER A 60 12.11 5.69 -0.08
N PRO A 61 11.11 4.81 -0.29
CA PRO A 61 9.85 4.89 0.41
C PRO A 61 10.03 5.02 1.92
N THR A 62 9.43 6.05 2.50
CA THR A 62 9.55 6.34 3.93
C THR A 62 8.17 6.42 4.53
N TRP A 63 7.80 5.41 5.32
CA TRP A 63 6.53 5.35 6.02
C TRP A 63 6.53 6.22 7.28
N GLN A 64 5.40 6.88 7.51
CA GLN A 64 5.13 7.74 8.66
C GLN A 64 3.78 7.31 9.26
N PRO A 65 3.74 6.16 9.98
CA PRO A 65 2.59 5.81 10.79
C PRO A 65 2.55 6.73 12.01
N ASP A 66 1.36 7.18 12.40
CA ASP A 66 1.22 7.88 13.68
C ASP A 66 1.32 6.94 14.89
N THR A 67 1.31 7.55 16.07
CA THR A 67 1.40 6.84 17.34
C THR A 67 0.20 5.92 17.58
N ALA A 68 -0.99 6.25 17.05
CA ALA A 68 -2.18 5.43 17.19
C ALA A 68 -2.06 4.12 16.40
N LEU A 69 -1.60 4.18 15.14
CA LEU A 69 -1.38 2.98 14.32
C LEU A 69 -0.26 2.11 14.90
N ALA A 70 0.85 2.72 15.32
CA ALA A 70 1.96 2.02 15.93
C ALA A 70 1.55 1.29 17.23
N SER A 71 0.78 1.97 18.09
CA SER A 71 0.25 1.40 19.33
C SER A 71 -0.75 0.27 19.07
N LEU A 72 -1.63 0.44 18.07
CA LEU A 72 -2.59 -0.59 17.67
C LEU A 72 -1.86 -1.86 17.20
N TRP A 73 -0.83 -1.70 16.35
CA TRP A 73 -0.03 -2.82 15.85
C TRP A 73 0.65 -3.58 16.98
N LEU A 74 1.33 -2.88 17.89
CA LEU A 74 1.98 -3.48 19.05
C LEU A 74 0.99 -4.22 19.93
N THR A 75 -0.11 -3.55 20.31
CA THR A 75 -1.11 -4.12 21.22
C THR A 75 -1.71 -5.40 20.64
N ARG A 76 -2.00 -5.44 19.34
CA ARG A 76 -2.55 -6.63 18.68
C ARG A 76 -1.54 -7.75 18.49
N ARG A 77 -0.26 -7.43 18.23
CA ARG A 77 0.79 -8.44 18.03
C ARG A 77 1.38 -9.01 19.33
N LEU A 78 1.33 -8.25 20.43
CA LEU A 78 1.77 -8.67 21.76
C LEU A 78 0.64 -9.28 22.62
N GLY A 79 -0.51 -9.59 22.03
CA GLY A 79 -1.60 -10.28 22.75
C GLY A 79 -2.35 -9.40 23.76
N GLY A 80 -2.45 -8.09 23.52
CA GLY A 80 -3.23 -7.15 24.35
C GLY A 80 -2.47 -6.50 25.50
N GLN A 81 -1.16 -6.77 25.64
CA GLN A 81 -0.32 -6.08 26.61
C GLN A 81 -0.15 -4.61 26.20
N ARG A 82 -0.56 -3.69 27.07
CA ARG A 82 -0.41 -2.25 26.85
C ARG A 82 1.06 -1.89 27.02
N VAL A 83 1.69 -1.45 25.95
CA VAL A 83 3.04 -0.86 26.03
C VAL A 83 2.86 0.55 26.60
N MET A 84 3.12 0.73 27.90
CA MET A 84 3.29 2.05 28.48
C MET A 84 4.71 2.53 28.21
N GLY A 85 4.87 3.33 27.16
CA GLY A 85 6.11 4.00 26.83
C GLY A 85 5.80 5.31 26.10
N THR A 86 6.35 6.42 26.58
CA THR A 86 6.15 7.77 26.05
C THR A 86 6.92 8.05 24.76
N THR A 87 7.64 7.06 24.21
CA THR A 87 8.41 7.19 22.98
C THR A 87 7.62 6.70 21.77
N ALA A 88 7.58 7.49 20.70
CA ALA A 88 7.03 7.09 19.40
C ALA A 88 7.85 5.92 18.84
N PHE A 89 7.46 4.69 19.18
CA PHE A 89 8.09 3.49 18.69
C PHE A 89 7.29 2.97 17.49
N VAL A 90 7.91 2.96 16.31
CA VAL A 90 7.34 2.33 15.12
C VAL A 90 7.89 0.91 15.00
N PRO A 91 7.05 -0.13 15.06
CA PRO A 91 7.51 -1.51 14.95
C PRO A 91 8.12 -1.79 13.58
N HIS A 92 9.33 -2.36 13.54
CA HIS A 92 9.97 -2.75 12.27
C HIS A 92 9.11 -3.75 11.48
N THR A 93 8.37 -4.61 12.17
CA THR A 93 7.44 -5.57 11.55
C THR A 93 6.24 -4.90 10.87
N LEU A 94 5.82 -3.72 11.36
CA LEU A 94 4.82 -2.90 10.69
C LEU A 94 5.40 -2.35 9.39
N ILE A 95 6.57 -1.70 9.46
CA ILE A 95 7.24 -1.11 8.28
C ILE A 95 7.50 -2.18 7.21
N HIS A 96 8.07 -3.32 7.59
CA HIS A 96 8.30 -4.42 6.65
C HIS A 96 7.01 -4.92 5.98
N THR A 97 5.90 -4.99 6.73
CA THR A 97 4.60 -5.38 6.17
C THR A 97 4.10 -4.35 5.16
N LEU A 98 4.25 -3.07 5.48
CA LEU A 98 3.85 -1.97 4.61
C LEU A 98 4.72 -1.90 3.34
N ASP A 99 6.03 -2.10 3.48
CA ASP A 99 6.99 -2.18 2.38
C ASP A 99 6.65 -3.30 1.41
N ALA A 100 6.39 -4.52 1.92
CA ALA A 100 5.98 -5.63 1.08
C ALA A 100 4.67 -5.31 0.31
N ALA A 101 3.67 -4.77 1.00
CA ALA A 101 2.41 -4.41 0.37
C ALA A 101 2.58 -3.35 -0.74
N LEU A 102 3.42 -2.33 -0.51
CA LEU A 102 3.72 -1.28 -1.48
C LEU A 102 4.56 -1.79 -2.65
N ALA A 103 5.58 -2.61 -2.37
CA ALA A 103 6.44 -3.19 -3.41
C ALA A 103 5.65 -4.06 -4.37
N GLU A 104 4.82 -4.97 -3.84
CA GLU A 104 3.94 -5.80 -4.67
C GLU A 104 2.95 -4.93 -5.47
N CYS A 105 2.28 -3.96 -4.81
CA CYS A 105 1.33 -3.08 -5.51
C CYS A 105 1.99 -2.27 -6.63
N TRP A 106 3.23 -1.81 -6.40
CA TRP A 106 3.99 -1.05 -7.39
C TRP A 106 4.36 -1.94 -8.59
N LEU A 107 4.93 -3.12 -8.36
CA LEU A 107 5.35 -4.01 -9.44
C LEU A 107 4.17 -4.49 -10.30
N ASP A 108 2.99 -4.66 -9.70
CA ASP A 108 1.75 -5.01 -10.43
C ASP A 108 1.20 -3.88 -11.32
N ALA A 109 1.64 -2.63 -11.12
CA ALA A 109 1.05 -1.45 -11.76
C ALA A 109 2.09 -0.50 -12.40
N ALA A 110 3.39 -0.82 -12.32
CA ALA A 110 4.50 0.08 -12.65
C ALA A 110 4.44 0.63 -14.09
N ALA A 111 3.90 -0.15 -15.04
CA ALA A 111 3.87 0.23 -16.46
C ALA A 111 2.96 1.45 -16.77
N GLN A 112 2.00 1.76 -15.90
CA GLN A 112 0.98 2.80 -16.13
C GLN A 112 0.89 3.83 -14.99
N ALA A 113 1.83 3.76 -14.03
CA ALA A 113 1.75 4.50 -12.79
C ALA A 113 2.40 5.88 -12.87
N THR A 114 1.62 6.93 -12.62
CA THR A 114 2.17 8.22 -12.17
C THR A 114 2.50 8.12 -10.68
N LEU A 115 3.72 8.51 -10.30
CA LEU A 115 4.20 8.41 -8.93
C LEU A 115 3.99 9.77 -8.21
N PRO A 116 3.06 9.86 -7.24
CA PRO A 116 2.94 11.04 -6.41
C PRO A 116 4.10 11.12 -5.41
N ALA A 117 4.49 12.33 -4.99
CA ALA A 117 5.56 12.51 -4.02
C ALA A 117 5.20 11.95 -2.63
N VAL A 118 3.92 12.06 -2.24
CA VAL A 118 3.38 11.50 -1.00
C VAL A 118 2.02 10.86 -1.25
N LEU A 119 1.75 9.79 -0.51
CA LEU A 119 0.42 9.24 -0.32
C LEU A 119 0.08 9.23 1.17
N ALA A 120 -1.18 9.51 1.51
CA ALA A 120 -1.66 9.45 2.88
C ALA A 120 -3.02 8.77 2.97
N TRP A 121 -3.27 8.15 4.14
CA TRP A 121 -4.51 7.45 4.47
C TRP A 121 -4.95 7.75 5.90
N ARG A 122 -6.26 7.82 6.08
CA ARG A 122 -6.91 7.60 7.36
C ARG A 122 -7.19 6.12 7.52
N ILE A 123 -6.67 5.53 8.57
CA ILE A 123 -6.88 4.13 8.96
C ILE A 123 -7.94 4.10 10.05
N THR A 124 -9.01 3.34 9.84
CA THR A 124 -10.07 3.12 10.82
C THR A 124 -10.09 1.65 11.20
N ALA A 125 -10.09 1.39 12.51
CA ALA A 125 -9.99 0.05 13.08
C ALA A 125 -10.74 -0.02 14.42
N ALA A 126 -11.93 -0.61 14.43
CA ALA A 126 -12.83 -0.59 15.59
C ALA A 126 -13.07 0.84 16.13
N HIS A 127 -12.49 1.19 17.28
CA HIS A 127 -12.58 2.53 17.89
C HIS A 127 -11.30 3.36 17.72
N THR A 128 -10.34 2.89 16.94
CA THR A 128 -9.08 3.59 16.69
C THR A 128 -9.14 4.29 15.34
N HIS A 129 -8.84 5.58 15.36
CA HIS A 129 -8.55 6.37 14.16
C HIS A 129 -7.07 6.67 14.15
N ALA A 130 -6.43 6.38 13.02
CA ALA A 130 -5.01 6.60 12.84
C ALA A 130 -4.73 7.17 11.45
N THR A 131 -3.53 7.67 11.27
CA THR A 131 -3.02 8.22 10.04
C THR A 131 -1.75 7.48 9.63
N LEU A 132 -1.63 7.28 8.32
CA LEU A 132 -0.49 6.64 7.70
C LEU A 132 -0.12 7.45 6.46
N ALA A 133 1.14 7.88 6.38
CA ALA A 133 1.66 8.48 5.16
C ALA A 133 2.89 7.71 4.66
N VAL A 134 3.16 7.84 3.37
CA VAL A 134 4.41 7.39 2.75
C VAL A 134 4.92 8.47 1.83
N ARG A 135 6.19 8.83 2.02
CA ARG A 135 6.95 9.62 1.04
C ARG A 135 7.56 8.67 0.03
N LEU A 136 7.39 8.95 -1.25
CA LEU A 136 7.88 8.13 -2.34
C LEU A 136 9.07 8.84 -3.01
N PRO A 137 10.01 8.07 -3.60
CA PRO A 137 11.09 8.67 -4.38
C PRO A 137 10.53 9.39 -5.62
N PRO A 138 11.22 10.42 -6.13
CA PRO A 138 10.72 11.21 -7.25
C PRO A 138 10.72 10.45 -8.58
N HIS A 139 11.56 9.41 -8.71
CA HIS A 139 11.72 8.67 -9.96
C HIS A 139 11.16 7.25 -9.86
N THR A 140 10.39 6.87 -10.87
CA THR A 140 9.79 5.53 -11.01
C THR A 140 10.84 4.41 -11.08
N ASN A 141 12.03 4.71 -11.61
CA ASN A 141 13.16 3.77 -11.66
C ASN A 141 13.67 3.44 -10.25
N ASP A 142 13.78 4.44 -9.37
CA ASP A 142 14.20 4.25 -7.99
C ASP A 142 13.15 3.46 -7.21
N MET A 143 11.87 3.77 -7.43
CA MET A 143 10.75 3.01 -6.87
C MET A 143 10.76 1.55 -7.31
N THR A 144 11.01 1.29 -8.60
CA THR A 144 11.06 -0.07 -9.16
C THR A 144 12.25 -0.85 -8.62
N ARG A 145 13.43 -0.24 -8.57
CA ARG A 145 14.63 -0.85 -7.99
C ARG A 145 14.42 -1.19 -6.52
N TRP A 146 13.85 -0.26 -5.75
CA TRP A 146 13.50 -0.49 -4.36
C TRP A 146 12.51 -1.65 -4.20
N ALA A 147 11.42 -1.66 -4.97
CA ALA A 147 10.39 -2.69 -4.87
C ALA A 147 10.93 -4.08 -5.21
N GLN A 148 11.74 -4.20 -6.26
CA GLN A 148 12.44 -5.45 -6.58
C GLN A 148 13.39 -5.87 -5.46
N GLY A 149 14.06 -4.91 -4.82
CA GLY A 149 14.91 -5.15 -3.65
C GLY A 149 14.13 -5.73 -2.48
N VAL A 150 12.97 -5.18 -2.16
CA VAL A 150 12.10 -5.67 -1.07
C VAL A 150 11.64 -7.11 -1.35
N ILE A 151 11.08 -7.39 -2.54
CA ILE A 151 10.54 -8.73 -2.86
C ILE A 151 11.62 -9.81 -2.90
N ARG A 152 12.85 -9.49 -3.31
CA ARG A 152 13.96 -10.46 -3.31
C ARG A 152 14.40 -10.88 -1.91
N HIS A 153 14.14 -10.06 -0.90
CA HIS A 153 14.57 -10.28 0.49
C HIS A 153 13.40 -10.43 1.49
N ALA A 154 12.16 -10.53 0.97
CA ALA A 154 10.94 -10.74 1.77
C ALA A 154 10.72 -12.23 2.08
#